data_AF-A0A448MRP7-F1
#
_entry.id   AF-A0A448MRP7-F1
#
_cell.length_a   1.000
_cell.length_b   1.000
_cell.length_c   1.000
_cell.angle_alpha   90.00
_cell.angle_beta   90.00
_cell.angle_gamma   90.00
#
_symmetry.space_group_name_H-M   'P 1'
#
loop_
_entity.id
_entity.type
_entity.pdbx_description
1 polymer ?
#
loop_
_entity_poly.entity_id
_entity_poly.type
_entity_poly.pdbx_seq_one_letter_code
_entity_poly.pdbx_strand_id
1 'polypeptide(L)'
;MQNELTKKEQRLMRRWFKKNGENTIELKEKRWGLIKFFFIPLFITWIYYDFIDPRYQAFTIQELKFAFQPETRFQKEFSRIEDDNNPNYTRFGETKNEYMARMWDHHKNGVWVGYFIAGKYALFLIYCLWPTKRRVRFDRKRGIIYTYVNNKFYLTEVNKLMRPFPEYFAFVGGALFFWVHPYQQAKHFANFRGGSQMIVSDRTMWLPMIFMIFMLSPRMYQHSKGAVLKRFLVEFMNPHTPPERIASMMKALETRPSIFECLEKILFGWIDGGLYCRKLPKDEVLEKEIERYFTEQAPHITALPAFEMGTYEEGMRLKWKFKNMKIISQEENIKAGYGIVPCPQLYEYPILSLHYNRFGIAWGNEAKDVEPCAKPPKPNKWKTQKLKYRNKK
;
A
#
# COMPACT_ATOMS: atom_id res chain seq x y z
N MET A 1 20.50 -23.86 -4.81
CA MET A 1 20.13 -22.52 -4.31
C MET A 1 21.37 -21.63 -4.32
N GLN A 2 21.24 -20.33 -4.62
CA GLN A 2 22.36 -19.40 -4.49
C GLN A 2 22.46 -18.97 -3.02
N ASN A 3 23.56 -19.34 -2.34
CA ASN A 3 23.71 -19.13 -0.90
C ASN A 3 23.80 -17.63 -0.55
N GLU A 4 24.44 -16.82 -1.40
CA GLU A 4 24.54 -15.38 -1.18
C GLU A 4 23.49 -14.57 -1.96
N LEU A 5 23.01 -13.48 -1.35
CA LEU A 5 22.16 -12.50 -2.02
C LEU A 5 22.95 -11.64 -3.01
N THR A 6 22.41 -11.47 -4.20
CA THR A 6 22.95 -10.52 -5.18
C THR A 6 22.84 -9.07 -4.69
N LYS A 7 23.68 -8.15 -5.19
CA LYS A 7 23.60 -6.72 -4.83
C LYS A 7 22.19 -6.12 -5.05
N LYS A 8 21.45 -6.58 -6.07
CA LYS A 8 20.07 -6.14 -6.33
C LYS A 8 19.10 -6.65 -5.26
N GLU A 9 19.23 -7.90 -4.86
CA GLU A 9 18.42 -8.51 -3.80
C GLU A 9 18.69 -7.88 -2.43
N GLN A 10 19.96 -7.59 -2.11
CA GLN A 10 20.33 -6.87 -0.89
C GLN A 10 19.66 -5.48 -0.81
N ARG A 11 19.58 -4.76 -1.94
CA ARG A 11 18.86 -3.47 -2.02
C ARG A 11 17.36 -3.65 -1.76
N LEU A 12 16.74 -4.65 -2.39
CA LEU A 12 15.32 -4.96 -2.19
C LEU A 12 15.02 -5.34 -0.72
N MET A 13 15.89 -6.15 -0.11
CA MET A 13 15.83 -6.50 1.31
C MET A 13 15.80 -5.26 2.21
N ARG A 14 16.75 -4.33 2.07
CA ARG A 14 16.78 -3.07 2.83
C ARG A 14 15.55 -2.18 2.60
N ARG A 15 14.95 -2.28 1.41
CA ARG A 15 13.78 -1.49 1.01
C ARG A 15 12.49 -1.96 1.69
N TRP A 16 12.35 -3.26 1.95
CA TRP A 16 11.15 -3.82 2.59
C TRP A 16 11.31 -4.08 4.08
N PHE A 17 12.52 -4.48 4.50
CA PHE A 17 12.76 -4.96 5.85
C PHE A 17 13.64 -4.02 6.67
N LYS A 18 13.64 -4.26 7.98
CA LYS A 18 14.61 -3.74 8.95
C LYS A 18 15.00 -4.88 9.89
N LYS A 19 16.27 -4.98 10.25
CA LYS A 19 16.73 -5.88 11.32
C LYS A 19 16.24 -5.36 12.67
N ASN A 20 15.63 -6.22 13.49
CA ASN A 20 15.28 -5.91 14.88
C ASN A 20 16.06 -6.76 15.87
N GLY A 21 16.32 -8.03 15.53
CA GLY A 21 17.15 -8.95 16.32
C GLY A 21 17.89 -9.92 15.41
N GLU A 22 18.57 -10.90 15.99
CA GLU A 22 19.31 -11.91 15.21
C GLU A 22 18.38 -12.83 14.41
N ASN A 23 17.22 -13.15 14.97
CA ASN A 23 16.21 -14.03 14.36
C ASN A 23 14.91 -13.29 14.02
N THR A 24 14.95 -11.96 14.02
CA THR A 24 13.74 -11.14 13.87
C THR A 24 13.94 -10.05 12.82
N ILE A 25 13.10 -10.10 11.79
CA ILE A 25 12.99 -9.03 10.79
C ILE A 25 11.66 -8.31 10.92
N GLU A 26 11.68 -7.03 10.59
CA GLU A 26 10.52 -6.15 10.62
C GLU A 26 10.17 -5.74 9.20
N LEU A 27 9.00 -6.15 8.72
CA LEU A 27 8.46 -5.78 7.42
C LEU A 27 7.72 -4.44 7.52
N LYS A 28 8.03 -3.54 6.57
CA LYS A 28 7.40 -2.22 6.47
C LYS A 28 6.15 -2.31 5.61
N GLU A 29 4.99 -1.98 6.18
CA GLU A 29 3.75 -1.86 5.41
C GLU A 29 3.85 -0.68 4.44
N LYS A 30 3.33 -0.87 3.22
CA LYS A 30 3.34 0.15 2.16
C LYS A 30 2.01 0.06 1.41
N ARG A 31 1.04 0.88 1.79
CA ARG A 31 -0.35 0.71 1.33
C ARG A 31 -0.81 1.74 0.31
N TRP A 32 -0.21 2.92 0.27
CA TRP A 32 -0.76 4.09 -0.44
C TRP A 32 0.11 4.60 -1.60
N GLY A 33 1.22 3.94 -1.91
CA GLY A 33 2.14 4.38 -2.97
C GLY A 33 1.46 4.59 -4.32
N LEU A 34 0.63 3.62 -4.72
CA LEU A 34 -0.13 3.69 -5.97
C LEU A 34 -1.09 4.89 -6.01
N ILE A 35 -1.86 5.08 -4.94
CA ILE A 35 -2.86 6.15 -4.87
C ILE A 35 -2.15 7.52 -4.87
N LYS A 36 -1.08 7.68 -4.08
CA LYS A 36 -0.27 8.91 -4.06
C LYS A 36 0.28 9.23 -5.45
N PHE A 37 0.76 8.23 -6.18
CA PHE A 37 1.26 8.42 -7.54
C PHE A 37 0.20 9.00 -8.50
N PHE A 38 -1.07 8.63 -8.37
CA PHE A 38 -2.16 9.21 -9.18
C PHE A 38 -2.60 10.61 -8.74
N PHE A 39 -2.61 10.89 -7.43
CA PHE A 39 -3.06 12.20 -6.93
C PHE A 39 -2.01 13.31 -7.05
N ILE A 40 -0.71 12.97 -7.08
CA ILE A 40 0.38 13.96 -7.22
C ILE A 40 0.26 14.75 -8.55
N PRO A 41 0.09 14.13 -9.74
CA PRO A 41 -0.12 14.86 -10.99
C PRO A 41 -1.36 15.76 -10.94
N LEU A 42 -2.50 15.25 -10.43
CA LEU A 42 -3.72 16.05 -10.29
C LEU A 42 -3.48 17.29 -9.42
N PHE A 43 -2.75 17.13 -8.33
CA PHE A 43 -2.39 18.23 -7.44
C PHE A 43 -1.47 19.26 -8.12
N ILE A 44 -0.48 18.81 -8.89
CA ILE A 44 0.39 19.70 -9.68
C ILE A 44 -0.43 20.47 -10.71
N THR A 45 -1.36 19.80 -11.39
CA THR A 45 -2.28 20.44 -12.34
C THR A 45 -3.15 21.49 -11.65
N TRP A 46 -3.67 21.19 -10.46
CA TRP A 46 -4.42 22.19 -9.67
C TRP A 46 -3.55 23.38 -9.28
N ILE A 47 -2.33 23.19 -8.79
CA ILE A 47 -1.41 24.31 -8.50
C ILE A 47 -1.18 25.16 -9.74
N TYR A 48 -0.93 24.52 -10.88
CA TYR A 48 -0.69 25.22 -12.13
C TYR A 48 -1.86 26.12 -12.51
N TYR A 49 -3.09 25.59 -12.54
CA TYR A 49 -4.25 26.41 -12.90
C TYR A 49 -4.56 27.45 -11.83
N ASP A 50 -4.59 27.10 -10.55
CA ASP A 50 -5.02 28.00 -9.48
C ASP A 50 -4.03 29.16 -9.25
N PHE A 51 -2.71 28.94 -9.42
CA PHE A 51 -1.69 29.90 -9.00
C PHE A 51 -0.70 30.34 -10.10
N ILE A 52 -0.62 29.64 -11.24
CA ILE A 52 0.34 29.94 -12.31
C ILE A 52 -0.35 30.42 -13.59
N ASP A 53 -1.45 29.78 -14.03
CA ASP A 53 -2.16 30.19 -15.24
C ASP A 53 -2.88 31.54 -15.01
N PRO A 54 -2.51 32.61 -15.74
CA PRO A 54 -3.05 33.95 -15.51
C PRO A 54 -4.57 34.02 -15.72
N ARG A 55 -5.16 33.08 -16.48
CA ARG A 55 -6.61 33.02 -16.72
C ARG A 55 -7.41 32.70 -15.46
N TYR A 56 -6.83 31.94 -14.53
CA TYR A 56 -7.52 31.45 -13.33
C TYR A 56 -6.93 32.01 -12.03
N GLN A 57 -5.69 32.49 -12.06
CA GLN A 57 -4.99 33.02 -10.89
C GLN A 57 -5.75 34.19 -10.25
N ALA A 58 -6.21 35.16 -11.04
CA ALA A 58 -6.91 36.34 -10.52
C ALA A 58 -8.21 35.96 -9.81
N PHE A 59 -8.99 35.06 -10.41
CA PHE A 59 -10.21 34.52 -9.81
C PHE A 59 -9.91 33.78 -8.49
N THR A 60 -8.94 32.86 -8.51
CA THR A 60 -8.55 32.07 -7.33
C THR A 60 -8.13 32.96 -6.16
N ILE A 61 -7.29 33.98 -6.41
CA ILE A 61 -6.86 34.91 -5.37
C ILE A 61 -8.04 35.72 -4.82
N GLN A 62 -8.96 36.17 -5.67
CA GLN A 62 -10.14 36.92 -5.24
C GLN A 62 -11.07 36.06 -4.38
N GLU A 63 -11.35 34.82 -4.78
CA GLU A 63 -12.21 33.91 -4.03
C GLU A 63 -11.59 33.51 -2.68
N LEU A 64 -10.26 33.29 -2.64
CA LEU A 64 -9.56 33.06 -1.37
C LEU A 64 -9.63 34.28 -0.45
N LYS A 65 -9.37 35.48 -0.97
CA LYS A 65 -9.51 36.73 -0.20
C LYS A 65 -10.94 36.92 0.30
N PHE A 66 -11.93 36.66 -0.55
CA PHE A 66 -13.33 36.78 -0.19
C PHE A 66 -13.72 35.79 0.92
N ALA A 67 -13.20 34.57 0.89
CA ALA A 67 -13.55 33.57 1.89
C ALA A 67 -12.92 33.80 3.28
N PHE A 68 -11.71 34.36 3.34
CA PHE A 68 -11.01 34.60 4.62
C PHE A 68 -11.11 36.06 5.11
N GLN A 69 -11.42 37.01 4.22
CA GLN A 69 -11.52 38.44 4.50
C GLN A 69 -12.68 39.09 3.69
N PRO A 70 -13.93 38.62 3.84
CA PRO A 70 -15.07 39.10 3.04
C PRO A 70 -15.29 40.61 3.17
N GLU A 71 -15.08 41.15 4.36
CA GLU A 71 -15.25 42.58 4.67
C GLU A 71 -14.37 43.48 3.81
N THR A 72 -13.17 43.04 3.42
CA THR A 72 -12.27 43.86 2.58
C THR A 72 -12.84 44.13 1.19
N ARG A 73 -13.63 43.18 0.66
CA ARG A 73 -14.33 43.34 -0.62
C ARG A 73 -15.45 44.38 -0.47
N PHE A 74 -16.26 44.23 0.58
CA PHE A 74 -17.38 45.13 0.84
C PHE A 74 -16.91 46.55 1.21
N GLN A 75 -15.81 46.69 1.94
CA GLN A 75 -15.17 47.97 2.23
C GLN A 75 -14.69 48.68 0.96
N LYS A 76 -14.11 47.92 0.02
CA LYS A 76 -13.68 48.45 -1.28
C LYS A 76 -14.85 48.84 -2.17
N GLU A 77 -15.97 48.13 -2.09
CA GLU A 77 -17.20 48.47 -2.80
C GLU A 77 -17.89 49.67 -2.15
N PHE A 78 -17.92 49.74 -0.81
CA PHE A 78 -18.43 50.87 -0.03
C PHE A 78 -17.65 52.15 -0.31
N SER A 79 -16.31 52.11 -0.34
CA SER A 79 -15.48 53.29 -0.62
C SER A 79 -15.69 53.88 -2.02
N ARG A 80 -16.38 53.17 -2.93
CA ARG A 80 -16.75 53.70 -4.26
C ARG A 80 -18.09 54.43 -4.26
N ILE A 81 -18.92 54.21 -3.24
CA ILE A 81 -20.27 54.74 -3.10
C ILE A 81 -20.44 55.57 -1.82
N GLU A 82 -19.35 55.83 -1.10
CA GLU A 82 -19.33 56.64 0.10
C GLU A 82 -19.77 58.06 -0.22
N ASP A 83 -20.52 58.66 0.71
CA ASP A 83 -20.97 60.04 0.61
C ASP A 83 -19.80 60.98 0.92
N ASP A 84 -19.51 61.89 -0.01
CA ASP A 84 -18.41 62.84 0.12
C ASP A 84 -18.62 63.82 1.30
N ASN A 85 -19.87 64.01 1.74
CA ASN A 85 -20.24 64.91 2.83
C ASN A 85 -20.43 64.20 4.19
N ASN A 86 -20.64 62.88 4.21
CA ASN A 86 -20.88 62.13 5.44
C ASN A 86 -20.12 60.79 5.46
N PRO A 87 -18.90 60.78 6.00
CA PRO A 87 -18.12 59.55 6.10
C PRO A 87 -18.85 58.57 7.02
N ASN A 88 -19.08 57.34 6.54
CA ASN A 88 -19.95 56.28 7.09
C ASN A 88 -21.37 56.14 6.50
N TYR A 89 -21.76 56.99 5.56
CA TYR A 89 -22.99 56.79 4.80
C TYR A 89 -22.68 56.52 3.32
N THR A 90 -23.54 55.74 2.69
CA THR A 90 -23.55 55.63 1.23
C THR A 90 -24.26 56.85 0.64
N ARG A 91 -23.99 57.19 -0.64
CA ARG A 91 -24.72 58.21 -1.41
C ARG A 91 -26.24 57.97 -1.51
N PHE A 92 -26.71 56.80 -1.06
CA PHE A 92 -28.11 56.40 -1.01
C PHE A 92 -28.73 56.51 0.40
N GLY A 93 -27.99 57.06 1.37
CA GLY A 93 -28.48 57.30 2.74
C GLY A 93 -28.40 56.09 3.68
N GLU A 94 -27.80 54.98 3.25
CA GLU A 94 -27.61 53.79 4.09
C GLU A 94 -26.35 53.91 4.95
N THR A 95 -26.42 53.47 6.20
CA THR A 95 -25.23 53.40 7.06
C THR A 95 -24.26 52.34 6.54
N LYS A 96 -22.97 52.53 6.82
CA LYS A 96 -21.92 51.54 6.50
C LYS A 96 -22.27 50.15 7.02
N ASN A 97 -22.78 50.03 8.23
CA ASN A 97 -23.10 48.73 8.83
C ASN A 97 -24.28 48.04 8.12
N GLU A 98 -25.32 48.79 7.77
CA GLU A 98 -26.45 48.27 6.99
C GLU A 98 -26.01 47.82 5.60
N TYR A 99 -25.14 48.60 4.95
CA TYR A 99 -24.55 48.24 3.66
C TYR A 99 -23.76 46.93 3.76
N MET A 100 -22.86 46.79 4.75
CA MET A 100 -22.05 45.58 4.95
C MET A 100 -22.93 44.35 5.21
N ALA A 101 -23.96 44.49 6.04
CA ALA A 101 -24.89 43.40 6.37
C ALA A 101 -25.66 42.92 5.13
N ARG A 102 -26.17 43.85 4.31
CA ARG A 102 -26.86 43.52 3.06
C ARG A 102 -25.94 42.82 2.07
N MET A 103 -24.72 43.34 1.89
CA MET A 103 -23.74 42.74 0.97
C MET A 103 -23.33 41.34 1.42
N TRP A 104 -23.20 41.12 2.73
CA TRP A 104 -23.00 39.79 3.27
C TRP A 104 -24.17 38.85 2.96
N ASP A 105 -25.42 39.27 3.17
CA ASP A 105 -26.58 38.41 2.94
C ASP A 105 -26.70 37.94 1.48
N HIS A 106 -26.37 38.82 0.52
CA HIS A 106 -26.34 38.49 -0.90
C HIS A 106 -25.19 37.57 -1.30
N HIS A 107 -24.01 37.74 -0.70
CA HIS A 107 -22.79 37.06 -1.15
C HIS A 107 -22.28 35.93 -0.25
N LYS A 108 -22.93 35.68 0.89
CA LYS A 108 -22.54 34.63 1.87
C LYS A 108 -22.33 33.24 1.25
N ASN A 109 -23.07 32.90 0.19
CA ASN A 109 -22.93 31.62 -0.50
C ASN A 109 -21.67 31.53 -1.37
N GLY A 110 -21.13 32.66 -1.86
CA GLY A 110 -19.93 32.69 -2.69
C GLY A 110 -18.66 32.28 -1.93
N VAL A 111 -18.64 32.46 -0.61
CA VAL A 111 -17.53 32.12 0.28
C VAL A 111 -17.14 30.63 0.18
N TRP A 112 -18.10 29.76 -0.12
CA TRP A 112 -17.86 28.32 -0.28
C TRP A 112 -16.88 27.97 -1.40
N VAL A 113 -16.77 28.80 -2.44
CA VAL A 113 -15.82 28.58 -3.53
C VAL A 113 -14.39 28.71 -3.01
N GLY A 114 -14.09 29.78 -2.28
CA GLY A 114 -12.78 29.95 -1.64
C GLY A 114 -12.46 28.87 -0.62
N TYR A 115 -13.43 28.43 0.19
CA TYR A 115 -13.24 27.30 1.11
C TYR A 115 -13.02 25.97 0.39
N PHE A 116 -13.67 25.72 -0.75
CA PHE A 116 -13.42 24.54 -1.56
C PHE A 116 -11.99 24.55 -2.13
N ILE A 117 -11.55 25.70 -2.66
CA ILE A 117 -10.18 25.90 -3.16
C ILE A 117 -9.16 25.64 -2.04
N ALA A 118 -9.29 26.28 -0.88
CA ALA A 118 -8.38 26.05 0.24
C ALA A 118 -8.48 24.60 0.77
N GLY A 119 -9.70 24.07 0.85
CA GLY A 119 -10.02 22.76 1.38
C GLY A 119 -9.37 21.62 0.60
N LYS A 120 -9.34 21.67 -0.75
CA LYS A 120 -8.65 20.64 -1.55
C LYS A 120 -7.15 20.56 -1.25
N TYR A 121 -6.48 21.70 -1.01
CA TYR A 121 -5.06 21.73 -0.64
C TYR A 121 -4.83 21.22 0.78
N ALA A 122 -5.67 21.63 1.74
CA ALA A 122 -5.60 21.15 3.11
C ALA A 122 -5.86 19.62 3.20
N LEU A 123 -6.85 19.10 2.47
CA LEU A 123 -7.12 17.67 2.38
C LEU A 123 -5.95 16.89 1.76
N PHE A 124 -5.33 17.41 0.70
CA PHE A 124 -4.15 16.79 0.11
C PHE A 124 -2.97 16.77 1.09
N LEU A 125 -2.75 17.84 1.86
CA LEU A 125 -1.69 17.92 2.85
C LEU A 125 -1.93 16.94 4.01
N ILE A 126 -3.15 16.90 4.55
CA ILE A 126 -3.56 15.90 5.57
C ILE A 126 -3.32 14.48 5.03
N TYR A 127 -3.69 14.22 3.78
CA TYR A 127 -3.47 12.94 3.12
C TYR A 127 -1.97 12.58 2.97
N CYS A 128 -1.12 13.54 2.62
CA CYS A 128 0.32 13.35 2.51
C CYS A 128 0.98 13.08 3.87
N LEU A 129 0.57 13.81 4.90
CA LEU A 129 1.05 13.69 6.28
C LEU A 129 0.46 12.47 7.01
N TRP A 130 -0.63 11.89 6.52
CA TRP A 130 -1.29 10.80 7.21
C TRP A 130 -0.33 9.60 7.39
N PRO A 131 -0.16 9.09 8.62
CA PRO A 131 0.67 7.92 8.86
C PRO A 131 0.08 6.67 8.20
N THR A 132 0.75 6.20 7.16
CA THR A 132 0.31 5.04 6.36
C THR A 132 1.16 3.79 6.54
N LYS A 133 2.29 3.90 7.24
CA LYS A 133 3.22 2.79 7.50
C LYS A 133 2.95 2.18 8.87
N ARG A 134 2.45 0.94 8.90
CA ARG A 134 2.55 0.03 10.04
C ARG A 134 3.76 -0.89 9.89
N ARG A 135 4.02 -1.69 10.92
CA ARG A 135 5.11 -2.64 10.95
C ARG A 135 4.63 -3.97 11.51
N VAL A 136 5.19 -5.04 10.96
CA VAL A 136 4.90 -6.41 11.36
C VAL A 136 6.23 -7.14 11.47
N ARG A 137 6.40 -7.89 12.55
CA ARG A 137 7.63 -8.61 12.85
C ARG A 137 7.44 -10.09 12.54
N PHE A 138 8.50 -10.66 12.02
CA PHE A 138 8.65 -12.08 11.73
C PHE A 138 9.76 -12.58 12.63
N ASP A 139 9.43 -13.49 13.54
CA ASP A 139 10.40 -14.14 14.42
C ASP A 139 10.58 -15.59 13.96
N ARG A 140 11.76 -15.85 13.39
CA ARG A 140 12.15 -17.17 12.87
C ARG A 140 12.30 -18.18 14.00
N LYS A 141 12.84 -17.79 15.16
CA LYS A 141 13.15 -18.73 16.26
C LYS A 141 11.88 -19.31 16.85
N ARG A 142 10.86 -18.46 17.05
CA ARG A 142 9.56 -18.85 17.61
C ARG A 142 8.54 -19.27 16.56
N GLY A 143 8.81 -19.01 15.27
CA GLY A 143 7.86 -19.31 14.19
C GLY A 143 6.59 -18.45 14.25
N ILE A 144 6.69 -17.20 14.69
CA ILE A 144 5.55 -16.29 14.90
C ILE A 144 5.63 -15.05 14.02
N ILE A 145 4.45 -14.51 13.71
CA ILE A 145 4.27 -13.24 12.99
C ILE A 145 3.38 -12.37 13.85
N TYR A 146 3.84 -11.17 14.21
CA TYR A 146 3.08 -10.33 15.13
C TYR A 146 3.14 -8.85 14.80
N THR A 147 2.11 -8.14 15.20
CA THR A 147 1.97 -6.70 15.00
C THR A 147 1.11 -6.10 16.11
N TYR A 148 1.28 -4.80 16.33
CA TYR A 148 0.53 -4.04 17.31
C TYR A 148 -0.08 -2.84 16.62
N VAL A 149 -1.41 -2.80 16.55
CA VAL A 149 -2.15 -1.81 15.79
C VAL A 149 -3.31 -1.29 16.63
N ASN A 150 -3.41 0.03 16.78
CA ASN A 150 -4.51 0.70 17.50
C ASN A 150 -4.76 0.10 18.90
N ASN A 151 -3.68 -0.04 19.68
CA ASN A 151 -3.72 -0.59 21.05
C ASN A 151 -4.21 -2.05 21.13
N LYS A 152 -4.09 -2.80 20.02
CA LYS A 152 -4.41 -4.23 19.97
C LYS A 152 -3.21 -5.01 19.46
N PHE A 153 -2.88 -6.09 20.17
CA PHE A 153 -1.87 -7.04 19.77
C PHE A 153 -2.46 -8.14 18.89
N TYR A 154 -1.73 -8.49 17.84
CA TYR A 154 -2.11 -9.53 16.88
C TYR A 154 -0.91 -10.46 16.71
N LEU A 155 -1.15 -11.77 16.75
CA LEU A 155 -0.11 -12.78 16.58
C LEU A 155 -0.65 -13.98 15.79
N THR A 156 0.15 -14.44 14.85
CA THR A 156 -0.05 -15.69 14.09
C THR A 156 1.09 -16.64 14.38
N GLU A 157 0.75 -17.87 14.73
CA GLU A 157 1.70 -18.99 14.82
C GLU A 157 1.76 -19.72 13.47
N VAL A 158 2.94 -19.75 12.85
CA VAL A 158 3.12 -20.38 11.52
C VAL A 158 2.86 -21.89 11.58
N ASN A 159 3.17 -22.53 12.71
CA ASN A 159 2.94 -23.96 12.92
C ASN A 159 1.45 -24.34 13.08
N LYS A 160 0.55 -23.37 13.16
CA LYS A 160 -0.91 -23.62 13.21
C LYS A 160 -1.59 -23.47 11.85
N LEU A 161 -0.82 -23.21 10.79
CA LEU A 161 -1.34 -23.13 9.44
C LEU A 161 -1.69 -24.52 8.92
N MET A 162 -2.93 -24.65 8.43
CA MET A 162 -3.43 -25.87 7.77
C MET A 162 -2.92 -26.01 6.33
N ARG A 163 -2.50 -24.90 5.74
CA ARG A 163 -2.02 -24.80 4.36
C ARG A 163 -0.56 -24.34 4.31
N PRO A 164 0.14 -24.53 3.17
CA PRO A 164 1.51 -24.08 3.02
C PRO A 164 1.65 -22.58 3.31
N PHE A 165 2.71 -22.21 4.03
CA PHE A 165 3.06 -20.83 4.38
C PHE A 165 3.20 -19.90 3.17
N PRO A 166 3.67 -20.33 2.00
CA PRO A 166 3.57 -19.49 0.81
C PRO A 166 2.12 -19.06 0.51
N GLU A 167 1.11 -19.91 0.69
CA GLU A 167 -0.31 -19.56 0.49
C GLU A 167 -0.84 -18.59 1.54
N TYR A 168 -0.21 -18.49 2.69
CA TYR A 168 -0.51 -17.44 3.67
C TYR A 168 -0.21 -16.03 3.14
N PHE A 169 0.54 -15.90 2.03
CA PHE A 169 0.69 -14.63 1.33
C PHE A 169 0.02 -14.65 -0.03
N ALA A 170 -0.97 -13.78 -0.22
CA ALA A 170 -1.57 -13.56 -1.52
C ALA A 170 -0.81 -12.44 -2.24
N PHE A 171 -0.08 -12.80 -3.28
CA PHE A 171 0.49 -11.81 -4.17
C PHE A 171 -0.43 -11.65 -5.39
N VAL A 172 -0.96 -10.43 -5.58
CA VAL A 172 -1.82 -10.07 -6.73
C VAL A 172 -1.07 -9.18 -7.73
N GLY A 173 0.26 -9.19 -7.66
CA GLY A 173 1.14 -8.47 -8.58
C GLY A 173 1.53 -7.06 -8.23
N GLY A 174 0.54 -6.27 -7.85
CA GLY A 174 0.75 -4.89 -7.41
C GLY A 174 0.99 -4.80 -5.91
N ALA A 175 0.60 -5.84 -5.16
CA ALA A 175 0.62 -5.84 -3.71
C ALA A 175 0.61 -7.27 -3.15
N LEU A 176 1.29 -7.44 -2.01
CA LEU A 176 1.26 -8.63 -1.17
C LEU A 176 0.28 -8.41 0.00
N PHE A 177 -0.63 -9.36 0.21
CA PHE A 177 -1.65 -9.34 1.25
C PHE A 177 -1.53 -10.54 2.19
N PHE A 178 -1.74 -10.32 3.48
CA PHE A 178 -1.90 -11.37 4.49
C PHE A 178 -2.56 -10.81 5.76
N TRP A 179 -3.02 -11.68 6.65
CA TRP A 179 -3.64 -11.30 7.94
C TRP A 179 -2.87 -11.88 9.09
N VAL A 180 -2.57 -11.04 10.07
CA VAL A 180 -2.18 -11.55 11.39
C VAL A 180 -3.45 -11.97 12.13
N HIS A 181 -3.46 -13.10 12.84
CA HIS A 181 -4.66 -13.59 13.51
C HIS A 181 -5.13 -12.59 14.60
N PRO A 182 -6.46 -12.40 14.79
CA PRO A 182 -7.59 -13.07 14.11
C PRO A 182 -7.84 -12.63 12.68
N TYR A 183 -8.31 -13.57 11.86
CA TYR A 183 -8.78 -13.31 10.51
C TYR A 183 -10.13 -12.62 10.57
N GLN A 184 -10.21 -11.41 10.03
CA GLN A 184 -11.45 -10.66 9.95
C GLN A 184 -11.83 -10.45 8.49
N GLN A 185 -13.04 -10.88 8.12
CA GLN A 185 -13.59 -10.57 6.79
C GLN A 185 -13.55 -9.06 6.60
N ALA A 186 -13.19 -8.63 5.39
CA ALA A 186 -13.17 -7.22 4.98
C ALA A 186 -14.59 -6.61 5.00
N LYS A 187 -15.13 -6.35 6.18
CA LYS A 187 -16.36 -5.57 6.36
C LYS A 187 -15.98 -4.09 6.19
N HIS A 188 -16.18 -3.58 4.97
CA HIS A 188 -16.04 -2.16 4.60
C HIS A 188 -14.64 -1.54 4.75
N PHE A 189 -14.53 -0.26 4.35
CA PHE A 189 -13.35 0.63 4.43
C PHE A 189 -12.71 0.68 5.85
N ALA A 190 -13.38 0.18 6.89
CA ALA A 190 -12.87 0.11 8.26
C ALA A 190 -11.63 -0.81 8.42
N ASN A 191 -11.59 -1.93 7.69
CA ASN A 191 -10.41 -2.81 7.68
C ASN A 191 -9.23 -2.20 6.92
N PHE A 192 -9.46 -1.10 6.18
CA PHE A 192 -8.38 -0.30 5.60
C PHE A 192 -7.62 0.55 6.62
N ARG A 193 -8.18 0.76 7.81
CA ARG A 193 -7.65 1.69 8.83
C ARG A 193 -7.29 1.05 10.17
N GLY A 194 -7.84 -0.12 10.51
CA GLY A 194 -7.72 -0.64 11.89
C GLY A 194 -7.68 -2.15 12.10
N GLY A 195 -7.52 -2.95 11.04
CA GLY A 195 -7.52 -4.41 11.15
C GLY A 195 -6.12 -5.03 11.22
N SER A 196 -6.12 -6.36 11.38
CA SER A 196 -4.95 -7.23 11.37
C SER A 196 -4.39 -7.55 9.97
N GLN A 197 -5.05 -7.05 8.93
CA GLN A 197 -4.61 -7.16 7.54
C GLN A 197 -3.39 -6.29 7.28
N MET A 198 -2.36 -6.88 6.66
CA MET A 198 -1.13 -6.22 6.23
C MET A 198 -1.06 -6.17 4.71
N ILE A 199 -0.65 -5.02 4.17
CA ILE A 199 -0.49 -4.82 2.72
C ILE A 199 0.88 -4.23 2.40
N VAL A 200 1.63 -4.90 1.53
CA VAL A 200 2.89 -4.37 1.01
C VAL A 200 2.79 -4.16 -0.50
N SER A 201 2.77 -2.90 -0.90
CA SER A 201 2.70 -2.43 -2.28
C SER A 201 3.62 -1.23 -2.44
N ASP A 202 4.65 -1.39 -3.26
CA ASP A 202 5.55 -0.28 -3.59
C ASP A 202 5.82 -0.21 -5.08
N ARG A 203 6.55 0.81 -5.51
CA ARG A 203 6.70 1.08 -6.94
C ARG A 203 7.32 -0.06 -7.75
N THR A 204 8.08 -0.97 -7.13
CA THR A 204 8.59 -2.16 -7.84
C THR A 204 7.53 -3.23 -8.07
N MET A 205 6.35 -3.08 -7.48
CA MET A 205 5.19 -3.95 -7.65
C MET A 205 4.11 -3.28 -8.49
N TRP A 206 3.71 -2.06 -8.12
CA TRP A 206 2.58 -1.39 -8.77
C TRP A 206 2.94 -0.71 -10.11
N LEU A 207 4.18 -0.27 -10.36
CA LEU A 207 4.55 0.29 -11.68
C LEU A 207 4.45 -0.77 -12.79
N PRO A 208 5.02 -1.98 -12.65
CA PRO A 208 4.83 -3.03 -13.64
C PRO A 208 3.36 -3.37 -13.90
N MET A 209 2.52 -3.33 -12.86
CA MET A 209 1.08 -3.55 -12.98
C MET A 209 0.40 -2.42 -13.77
N ILE A 210 0.71 -1.14 -13.50
CA ILE A 210 0.22 0.00 -14.28
C ILE A 210 0.62 -0.18 -15.76
N PHE A 211 1.89 -0.45 -16.03
CA PHE A 211 2.36 -0.64 -17.40
C PHE A 211 1.69 -1.83 -18.09
N MET A 212 1.42 -2.92 -17.36
CA MET A 212 0.65 -4.04 -17.88
C MET A 212 -0.75 -3.59 -18.32
N ILE A 213 -1.44 -2.78 -17.50
CA ILE A 213 -2.79 -2.27 -17.80
C ILE A 213 -2.76 -1.34 -19.01
N PHE A 214 -1.84 -0.37 -19.05
CA PHE A 214 -1.79 0.64 -20.12
C PHE A 214 -1.18 0.12 -21.42
N MET A 215 -0.19 -0.79 -21.36
CA MET A 215 0.44 -1.37 -22.56
C MET A 215 -0.19 -2.70 -23.00
N LEU A 216 -1.21 -3.20 -22.30
CA LEU A 216 -1.89 -4.48 -22.58
C LEU A 216 -0.93 -5.68 -22.73
N SER A 217 0.26 -5.61 -22.15
CA SER A 217 1.28 -6.66 -22.25
C SER A 217 1.30 -7.48 -20.96
N PRO A 218 0.77 -8.72 -20.96
CA PRO A 218 0.69 -9.53 -19.75
C PRO A 218 2.07 -9.81 -19.16
N ARG A 219 3.11 -9.93 -20.00
CA ARG A 219 4.49 -10.25 -19.54
C ARG A 219 5.08 -9.20 -18.60
N MET A 220 4.52 -7.99 -18.54
CA MET A 220 4.99 -6.93 -17.66
C MET A 220 4.90 -7.30 -16.17
N TYR A 221 3.99 -8.19 -15.77
CA TYR A 221 3.91 -8.62 -14.36
C TYR A 221 5.18 -9.35 -13.89
N GLN A 222 5.92 -10.01 -14.79
CA GLN A 222 7.15 -10.75 -14.45
C GLN A 222 8.26 -9.81 -13.96
N HIS A 223 8.17 -8.52 -14.30
CA HIS A 223 9.08 -7.51 -13.77
C HIS A 223 8.76 -7.09 -12.34
N SER A 224 7.57 -7.43 -11.84
CA SER A 224 7.17 -7.16 -10.46
C SER A 224 8.05 -7.90 -9.47
N LYS A 225 8.46 -7.19 -8.41
CA LYS A 225 9.35 -7.74 -7.39
C LYS A 225 8.63 -8.34 -6.19
N GLY A 226 7.29 -8.41 -6.20
CA GLY A 226 6.56 -8.98 -5.07
C GLY A 226 6.77 -10.49 -4.88
N ALA A 227 7.00 -11.25 -5.94
CA ALA A 227 7.40 -12.66 -5.82
C ALA A 227 8.74 -12.80 -5.06
N VAL A 228 9.69 -11.89 -5.29
CA VAL A 228 10.96 -11.84 -4.56
C VAL A 228 10.74 -11.48 -3.09
N LEU A 229 9.85 -10.53 -2.78
CA LEU A 229 9.48 -10.21 -1.40
C LEU A 229 8.91 -11.45 -0.69
N LYS A 230 7.94 -12.12 -1.31
CA LYS A 230 7.31 -13.33 -0.78
C LYS A 230 8.35 -14.43 -0.54
N ARG A 231 9.24 -14.65 -1.51
CA ARG A 231 10.33 -15.62 -1.39
C ARG A 231 11.24 -15.30 -0.19
N PHE A 232 11.60 -14.04 0.04
CA PHE A 232 12.39 -13.67 1.22
C PHE A 232 11.64 -13.94 2.53
N LEU A 233 10.33 -13.71 2.61
CA LEU A 233 9.55 -14.03 3.81
C LEU A 233 9.55 -15.54 4.08
N VAL A 234 9.34 -16.35 3.05
CA VAL A 234 9.32 -17.82 3.16
C VAL A 234 10.72 -18.36 3.50
N GLU A 235 11.77 -17.95 2.78
CA GLU A 235 13.17 -18.32 3.06
C GLU A 235 13.56 -17.94 4.49
N PHE A 236 13.17 -16.75 4.96
CA PHE A 236 13.50 -16.31 6.31
C PHE A 236 12.85 -17.16 7.41
N MET A 237 11.58 -17.52 7.24
CA MET A 237 10.82 -18.29 8.23
C MET A 237 11.08 -19.80 8.14
N ASN A 238 11.63 -20.31 7.03
CA ASN A 238 11.88 -21.73 6.84
C ASN A 238 13.13 -22.18 7.63
N PRO A 239 12.99 -23.11 8.60
CA PRO A 239 14.10 -23.60 9.42
C PRO A 239 15.16 -24.34 8.59
N HIS A 240 14.78 -24.95 7.47
CA HIS A 240 15.67 -25.69 6.57
C HIS A 240 16.44 -24.80 5.59
N THR A 241 16.20 -23.48 5.60
CA THR A 241 16.97 -22.56 4.75
C THR A 241 18.43 -22.53 5.21
N PRO A 242 19.41 -22.64 4.29
CA PRO A 242 20.83 -22.66 4.64
C PRO A 242 21.22 -21.47 5.53
N PRO A 243 21.99 -21.68 6.61
CA PRO A 243 22.35 -20.62 7.55
C PRO A 243 23.13 -19.49 6.86
N GLU A 244 23.95 -19.81 5.84
CA GLU A 244 24.65 -18.83 5.00
C GLU A 244 23.69 -17.85 4.32
N ARG A 245 22.55 -18.35 3.85
CA ARG A 245 21.52 -17.54 3.19
C ARG A 245 20.89 -16.56 4.17
N ILE A 246 20.59 -17.01 5.37
CA ILE A 246 20.05 -16.18 6.45
C ILE A 246 21.08 -15.14 6.90
N ALA A 247 22.34 -15.55 7.09
CA ALA A 247 23.42 -14.63 7.41
C ALA A 247 23.58 -13.56 6.33
N SER A 248 23.50 -13.93 5.04
CA SER A 248 23.51 -12.99 3.92
C SER A 248 22.34 -12.00 3.99
N MET A 249 21.13 -12.48 4.29
CA MET A 249 19.94 -11.65 4.51
C MET A 249 20.12 -10.65 5.66
N MET A 250 20.61 -11.11 6.81
CA MET A 250 20.81 -10.26 7.99
C MET A 250 21.93 -9.23 7.76
N LYS A 251 23.07 -9.66 7.19
CA LYS A 251 24.18 -8.77 6.81
C LYS A 251 23.72 -7.69 5.82
N ALA A 252 22.87 -8.04 4.86
CA ALA A 252 22.31 -7.08 3.91
C ALA A 252 21.48 -5.98 4.60
N LEU A 253 20.80 -6.30 5.70
CA LEU A 253 19.99 -5.36 6.49
C LEU A 253 20.82 -4.47 7.42
N GLU A 254 21.99 -4.93 7.86
CA GLU A 254 22.94 -4.15 8.66
C GLU A 254 23.79 -3.21 7.81
N THR A 255 24.07 -3.62 6.57
CA THR A 255 24.93 -2.86 5.67
C THR A 255 24.32 -1.48 5.39
N ARG A 256 25.15 -0.43 5.51
CA ARG A 256 24.72 0.95 5.26
C ARG A 256 24.21 1.10 3.82
N PRO A 257 23.05 1.76 3.60
CA PRO A 257 22.56 2.01 2.25
C PRO A 257 23.54 2.90 1.47
N SER A 258 23.66 2.66 0.18
CA SER A 258 24.43 3.53 -0.73
C SER A 258 23.80 4.92 -0.87
N ILE A 259 24.56 5.91 -1.36
CA ILE A 259 24.08 7.28 -1.59
C ILE A 259 22.85 7.28 -2.51
N PHE A 260 22.88 6.51 -3.60
CA PHE A 260 21.74 6.36 -4.50
C PHE A 260 20.51 5.77 -3.80
N GLU A 261 20.68 4.79 -2.90
CA GLU A 261 19.57 4.25 -2.11
C GLU A 261 19.01 5.29 -1.12
N CYS A 262 19.86 6.16 -0.61
CA CYS A 262 19.44 7.26 0.25
C CYS A 262 18.58 8.28 -0.52
N LEU A 263 19.06 8.72 -1.70
CA LEU A 263 18.31 9.60 -2.61
C LEU A 263 16.98 8.97 -3.03
N GLU A 264 16.99 7.68 -3.38
CA GLU A 264 15.79 6.95 -3.76
C GLU A 264 14.76 6.89 -2.61
N LYS A 265 15.23 6.72 -1.37
CA LYS A 265 14.37 6.77 -0.18
C LYS A 265 13.78 8.16 0.04
N ILE A 266 14.53 9.22 -0.24
CA ILE A 266 14.03 10.59 -0.13
C ILE A 266 12.97 10.85 -1.22
N LEU A 267 13.22 10.46 -2.46
CA LEU A 267 12.31 10.72 -3.59
C LEU A 267 11.04 9.90 -3.52
N PHE A 268 11.15 8.60 -3.23
CA PHE A 268 10.03 7.66 -3.33
C PHE A 268 9.56 7.13 -1.98
N GLY A 269 10.32 7.29 -0.90
CA GLY A 269 9.95 6.69 0.39
C GLY A 269 8.71 7.31 1.03
N TRP A 270 8.45 8.60 0.79
CA TRP A 270 7.22 9.27 1.22
C TRP A 270 6.04 8.95 0.29
N ILE A 271 6.29 8.67 -0.99
CA ILE A 271 5.28 8.17 -1.93
C ILE A 271 4.89 6.75 -1.50
N ASP A 272 5.84 5.83 -1.45
CA ASP A 272 5.61 4.40 -1.20
C ASP A 272 4.94 4.10 0.16
N GLY A 273 5.15 4.91 1.20
CA GLY A 273 4.40 4.70 2.44
C GLY A 273 4.28 5.91 3.38
N GLY A 274 4.32 7.13 2.87
CA GLY A 274 4.01 8.34 3.65
C GLY A 274 5.16 8.89 4.48
N LEU A 275 4.93 10.09 5.01
CA LEU A 275 5.91 10.90 5.74
C LEU A 275 6.13 10.38 7.17
N TYR A 276 5.15 9.71 7.77
CA TYR A 276 5.22 9.17 9.13
C TYR A 276 4.95 7.66 9.18
N CYS A 277 5.62 6.96 10.10
CA CYS A 277 5.39 5.54 10.42
C CYS A 277 5.01 5.39 11.89
N ARG A 278 3.98 4.60 12.18
CA ARG A 278 3.77 4.14 13.56
C ARG A 278 4.82 3.08 13.86
N LYS A 279 5.59 3.30 14.94
CA LYS A 279 6.50 2.28 15.47
C LYS A 279 5.70 1.26 16.26
N LEU A 280 6.20 0.03 16.32
CA LEU A 280 5.70 -0.91 17.32
C LEU A 280 6.06 -0.41 18.72
N PRO A 281 5.31 -0.82 19.77
CA PRO A 281 5.68 -0.60 21.16
C PRO A 281 7.10 -1.09 21.48
N LYS A 282 7.62 -0.71 22.66
CA LYS A 282 8.90 -1.22 23.16
C LYS A 282 8.87 -2.75 23.27
N ASP A 283 10.03 -3.37 23.10
CA ASP A 283 10.15 -4.83 23.08
C ASP A 283 9.66 -5.46 24.38
N GLU A 284 9.91 -4.85 25.54
CA GLU A 284 9.39 -5.31 26.84
C GLU A 284 7.86 -5.45 26.88
N VAL A 285 7.14 -4.51 26.25
CA VAL A 285 5.67 -4.55 26.19
C VAL A 285 5.22 -5.67 25.25
N LEU A 286 5.93 -5.84 24.12
CA LEU A 286 5.59 -6.86 23.14
C LEU A 286 5.86 -8.26 23.68
N GLU A 287 6.96 -8.48 24.41
CA GLU A 287 7.24 -9.78 25.03
C GLU A 287 6.17 -10.16 26.05
N LYS A 288 5.72 -9.22 26.90
CA LYS A 288 4.59 -9.47 27.83
C LYS A 288 3.29 -9.85 27.10
N GLU A 289 2.98 -9.19 25.98
CA GLU A 289 1.81 -9.53 25.17
C GLU A 289 1.95 -10.88 24.46
N ILE A 290 3.18 -11.24 24.04
CA ILE A 290 3.47 -12.56 23.47
C ILE A 290 3.29 -13.65 24.53
N GLU A 291 3.86 -13.47 25.72
CA GLU A 291 3.69 -14.40 26.85
C GLU A 291 2.21 -14.59 27.17
N ARG A 292 1.49 -13.47 27.32
CA ARG A 292 0.04 -13.47 27.56
C ARG A 292 -0.72 -14.24 26.49
N TYR A 293 -0.40 -14.03 25.21
CA TYR A 293 -1.00 -14.76 24.10
C TYR A 293 -0.77 -16.27 24.23
N PHE A 294 0.43 -16.72 24.59
CA PHE A 294 0.74 -18.14 24.73
C PHE A 294 0.06 -18.80 25.93
N THR A 295 -0.15 -18.07 27.03
CA THR A 295 -0.92 -18.58 28.19
C THR A 295 -2.43 -18.56 27.96
N GLU A 296 -2.98 -17.50 27.38
CA GLU A 296 -4.43 -17.27 27.34
C GLU A 296 -5.08 -17.70 26.02
N GLN A 297 -4.45 -17.45 24.87
CA GLN A 297 -5.10 -17.60 23.56
C GLN A 297 -4.62 -18.84 22.80
N ALA A 298 -3.31 -19.10 22.82
CA ALA A 298 -2.72 -20.19 22.05
C ALA A 298 -3.34 -21.58 22.35
N PRO A 299 -3.67 -21.96 23.60
CA PRO A 299 -4.26 -23.27 23.89
C PRO A 299 -5.64 -23.48 23.24
N HIS A 300 -6.36 -22.40 22.97
CA HIS A 300 -7.69 -22.44 22.35
C HIS A 300 -7.65 -22.42 20.81
N ILE A 301 -6.47 -22.24 20.21
CA ILE A 301 -6.30 -22.19 18.76
C ILE A 301 -5.57 -23.47 18.33
N THR A 302 -6.32 -24.43 17.82
CA THR A 302 -5.78 -25.71 17.31
C THR A 302 -5.31 -25.59 15.86
N ALA A 303 -6.03 -24.82 15.04
CA ALA A 303 -5.74 -24.62 13.63
C ALA A 303 -6.13 -23.21 13.18
N LEU A 304 -5.46 -22.68 12.17
CA LEU A 304 -5.77 -21.37 11.59
C LEU A 304 -6.62 -21.51 10.32
N PRO A 305 -7.61 -20.63 10.13
CA PRO A 305 -8.32 -20.56 8.86
C PRO A 305 -7.37 -20.12 7.74
N ALA A 306 -7.74 -20.42 6.50
CA ALA A 306 -7.03 -19.90 5.33
C ALA A 306 -7.78 -18.69 4.77
N PHE A 307 -7.13 -17.98 3.85
CA PHE A 307 -7.84 -16.99 3.04
C PHE A 307 -7.55 -17.24 1.58
N GLU A 308 -8.51 -16.87 0.76
CA GLU A 308 -8.51 -17.01 -0.68
C GLU A 308 -8.91 -15.66 -1.29
N MET A 309 -8.27 -15.31 -2.40
CA MET A 309 -8.73 -14.21 -3.22
C MET A 309 -9.93 -14.70 -4.02
N GLY A 310 -11.12 -14.15 -3.73
CA GLY A 310 -12.36 -14.49 -4.42
C GLY A 310 -12.27 -14.27 -5.93
N THR A 311 -13.03 -15.08 -6.66
CA THR A 311 -13.00 -15.07 -8.13
C THR A 311 -13.57 -13.76 -8.71
N TYR A 312 -13.18 -13.44 -9.94
CA TYR A 312 -13.66 -12.22 -10.61
C TYR A 312 -15.20 -12.21 -10.78
N GLU A 313 -15.82 -13.36 -11.05
CA GLU A 313 -17.28 -13.49 -11.19
C GLU A 313 -18.02 -13.23 -9.87
N GLU A 314 -17.49 -13.72 -8.75
CA GLU A 314 -17.99 -13.40 -7.42
C GLU A 314 -17.83 -11.90 -7.11
N GLY A 315 -16.69 -11.31 -7.48
CA GLY A 315 -16.43 -9.87 -7.33
C GLY A 315 -17.38 -8.98 -8.17
N MET A 316 -17.72 -9.39 -9.39
CA MET A 316 -18.67 -8.65 -10.24
C MET A 316 -20.12 -8.76 -9.77
N ARG A 317 -20.54 -9.94 -9.27
CA ARG A 317 -21.87 -10.11 -8.64
C ARG A 317 -22.01 -9.24 -7.39
N LEU A 318 -20.91 -8.91 -6.73
CA LEU A 318 -20.84 -8.12 -5.51
C LEU A 318 -20.54 -6.64 -5.79
N LYS A 319 -21.44 -5.97 -6.55
CA LYS A 319 -21.50 -4.50 -6.81
C LYS A 319 -20.57 -3.67 -5.91
N TRP A 320 -19.36 -3.35 -6.38
CA TRP A 320 -18.42 -2.38 -5.78
C TRP A 320 -18.04 -2.57 -4.31
N LYS A 321 -18.36 -3.70 -3.67
CA LYS A 321 -17.86 -4.04 -2.35
C LYS A 321 -16.58 -4.84 -2.57
N PHE A 322 -15.48 -4.49 -1.90
CA PHE A 322 -14.20 -5.22 -1.85
C PHE A 322 -14.34 -6.64 -1.26
N LYS A 323 -15.32 -7.43 -1.70
CA LYS A 323 -15.61 -8.80 -1.29
C LYS A 323 -14.84 -9.82 -2.14
N ASN A 324 -13.65 -9.46 -2.62
CA ASN A 324 -12.79 -10.36 -3.40
C ASN A 324 -11.85 -11.16 -2.48
N MET A 325 -12.19 -11.32 -1.19
CA MET A 325 -11.37 -12.04 -0.22
C MET A 325 -12.29 -12.89 0.65
N LYS A 326 -12.16 -14.21 0.54
CA LYS A 326 -12.92 -15.22 1.28
C LYS A 326 -12.03 -15.79 2.36
N ILE A 327 -12.54 -15.90 3.59
CA ILE A 327 -11.88 -16.66 4.64
C ILE A 327 -12.42 -18.08 4.53
N ILE A 328 -11.53 -19.04 4.33
CA ILE A 328 -11.83 -20.47 4.30
C ILE A 328 -11.76 -20.97 5.74
N SER A 329 -12.87 -21.56 6.20
CA SER A 329 -12.96 -22.08 7.57
C SER A 329 -12.04 -23.30 7.76
N GLN A 330 -11.80 -23.68 9.02
CA GLN A 330 -11.05 -24.91 9.33
C GLN A 330 -11.74 -26.14 8.73
N GLU A 331 -13.08 -26.22 8.82
CA GLU A 331 -13.87 -27.31 8.26
C GLU A 331 -13.75 -27.41 6.73
N GLU A 332 -13.77 -26.27 6.03
CA GLU A 332 -13.57 -26.25 4.58
C GLU A 332 -12.15 -26.70 4.20
N ASN A 333 -11.14 -26.32 4.98
CA ASN A 333 -9.77 -26.82 4.78
C ASN A 333 -9.67 -28.34 4.99
N ILE A 334 -10.31 -28.87 6.04
CA ILE A 334 -10.35 -30.33 6.30
C ILE A 334 -11.01 -31.06 5.12
N LYS A 335 -12.17 -30.57 4.65
CA LYS A 335 -12.87 -31.13 3.48
C LYS A 335 -12.02 -31.08 2.21
N ALA A 336 -11.18 -30.07 2.06
CA ALA A 336 -10.24 -29.93 0.94
C ALA A 336 -8.96 -30.77 1.10
N GLY A 337 -8.84 -31.60 2.15
CA GLY A 337 -7.69 -32.47 2.38
C GLY A 337 -6.58 -31.88 3.25
N TYR A 338 -6.77 -30.67 3.80
CA TYR A 338 -5.79 -29.97 4.65
C TYR A 338 -6.08 -30.15 6.15
N GLY A 339 -6.39 -31.37 6.58
CA GLY A 339 -6.78 -31.66 7.97
C GLY A 339 -5.62 -31.82 8.97
N ILE A 340 -4.37 -31.86 8.50
CA ILE A 340 -3.18 -32.06 9.33
C ILE A 340 -2.56 -30.71 9.68
N VAL A 341 -2.25 -30.50 10.97
CA VAL A 341 -1.62 -29.27 11.49
C VAL A 341 -0.40 -29.63 12.35
N PRO A 342 0.79 -29.05 12.09
CA PRO A 342 1.12 -28.16 10.97
C PRO A 342 0.98 -28.86 9.61
N CYS A 343 0.76 -28.07 8.56
CA CYS A 343 0.82 -28.57 7.18
C CYS A 343 2.15 -29.32 6.95
N PRO A 344 2.16 -30.59 6.47
CA PRO A 344 3.40 -31.36 6.29
C PRO A 344 4.42 -30.67 5.37
N GLN A 345 3.93 -29.91 4.37
CA GLN A 345 4.72 -29.18 3.38
C GLN A 345 4.72 -27.67 3.67
N LEU A 346 4.80 -27.30 4.96
CA LEU A 346 4.57 -25.94 5.43
C LEU A 346 5.36 -24.86 4.67
N TYR A 347 6.60 -25.13 4.26
CA TYR A 347 7.44 -24.13 3.59
C TYR A 347 7.58 -24.34 2.08
N GLU A 348 6.96 -25.38 1.53
CA GLU A 348 7.00 -25.67 0.11
C GLU A 348 5.97 -24.83 -0.64
N TYR A 349 6.32 -24.41 -1.84
CA TYR A 349 5.36 -23.74 -2.70
C TYR A 349 4.39 -24.76 -3.28
N PRO A 350 3.08 -24.50 -3.24
CA PRO A 350 2.10 -25.42 -3.79
C PRO A 350 2.25 -25.54 -5.31
N ILE A 351 1.82 -26.68 -5.85
CA ILE A 351 1.69 -26.89 -7.30
C ILE A 351 0.56 -26.05 -7.86
N LEU A 352 -0.55 -25.97 -7.12
CA LEU A 352 -1.72 -25.15 -7.43
C LEU A 352 -2.04 -24.30 -6.20
N SER A 353 -1.96 -22.99 -6.35
CA SER A 353 -2.13 -22.02 -5.27
C SER A 353 -3.59 -21.60 -5.11
N LEU A 354 -4.10 -21.37 -3.91
CA LEU A 354 -5.43 -20.73 -3.74
C LEU A 354 -5.56 -19.34 -4.41
N HIS A 355 -4.44 -18.67 -4.67
CA HIS A 355 -4.41 -17.29 -5.15
C HIS A 355 -4.09 -17.21 -6.65
N TYR A 356 -5.13 -17.13 -7.48
CA TYR A 356 -5.05 -16.87 -8.92
C TYR A 356 -5.71 -15.54 -9.31
N ASN A 357 -5.28 -14.97 -10.43
CA ASN A 357 -6.03 -13.89 -11.08
C ASN A 357 -7.01 -14.41 -12.14
N ARG A 358 -7.79 -13.48 -12.71
CA ARG A 358 -8.68 -13.64 -13.88
C ARG A 358 -8.08 -14.41 -15.06
N PHE A 359 -6.76 -14.39 -15.22
CA PHE A 359 -6.05 -14.99 -16.35
C PHE A 359 -5.40 -16.34 -16.00
N GLY A 360 -5.71 -16.92 -14.83
CA GLY A 360 -5.11 -18.16 -14.35
C GLY A 360 -3.64 -18.03 -13.96
N ILE A 361 -3.16 -16.81 -13.72
CA ILE A 361 -1.76 -16.53 -13.36
C ILE A 361 -1.68 -16.49 -11.83
N ALA A 362 -0.75 -17.25 -11.26
CA ALA A 362 -0.51 -17.33 -9.82
C ALA A 362 0.44 -16.25 -9.27
N TRP A 363 1.04 -15.42 -10.11
CA TRP A 363 1.93 -14.29 -9.75
C TRP A 363 2.95 -14.64 -8.66
N GLY A 364 3.72 -15.71 -8.75
CA GLY A 364 4.70 -16.04 -7.70
C GLY A 364 4.11 -16.73 -6.48
N ASN A 365 2.89 -17.26 -6.59
CA ASN A 365 2.27 -18.06 -5.54
C ASN A 365 2.50 -19.57 -5.71
N GLU A 366 2.94 -20.03 -6.88
CA GLU A 366 3.25 -21.43 -7.20
C GLU A 366 4.75 -21.70 -7.32
N ALA A 367 5.14 -22.97 -7.21
CA ALA A 367 6.52 -23.40 -7.39
C ALA A 367 7.12 -22.96 -8.74
N LYS A 368 6.34 -23.10 -9.83
CA LYS A 368 6.74 -22.75 -11.21
C LYS A 368 7.08 -21.28 -11.39
N ASP A 369 6.45 -20.40 -10.62
CA ASP A 369 6.68 -18.95 -10.71
C ASP A 369 7.92 -18.49 -9.92
N VAL A 370 8.40 -19.33 -8.99
CA VAL A 370 9.53 -19.05 -8.10
C VAL A 370 10.83 -19.63 -8.66
N GLU A 371 10.73 -20.64 -9.52
CA GLU A 371 11.83 -21.06 -10.36
C GLU A 371 12.29 -19.89 -11.23
N PRO A 372 13.60 -19.55 -11.25
CA PRO A 372 14.08 -18.45 -12.05
C PRO A 372 13.70 -18.74 -13.50
N CYS A 373 12.83 -17.91 -14.09
CA CYS A 373 12.59 -17.92 -15.53
C CYS A 373 13.97 -18.02 -16.20
N ALA A 374 14.25 -19.18 -16.81
CA ALA A 374 15.40 -19.31 -17.68
C ALA A 374 15.32 -18.10 -18.61
N LYS A 375 16.39 -17.28 -18.62
CA LYS A 375 16.45 -16.16 -19.56
C LYS A 375 16.11 -16.78 -20.91
N PRO A 376 15.10 -16.27 -21.65
CA PRO A 376 14.90 -16.75 -23.01
C PRO A 376 16.26 -16.63 -23.69
N PRO A 377 16.71 -17.68 -24.41
CA PRO A 377 17.97 -17.60 -25.14
C PRO A 377 17.95 -16.27 -25.88
N LYS A 378 18.99 -15.45 -25.67
CA LYS A 378 19.08 -14.15 -26.35
C LYS A 378 18.81 -14.44 -27.83
N PRO A 379 17.81 -13.83 -28.48
CA PRO A 379 17.70 -13.98 -29.92
C PRO A 379 19.03 -13.51 -30.47
N ASN A 380 19.77 -14.42 -31.10
CA ASN A 380 20.99 -14.07 -31.80
C ASN A 380 20.59 -12.99 -32.79
N LYS A 381 20.92 -11.74 -32.47
CA LYS A 381 21.07 -10.70 -33.48
C LYS A 381 22.00 -11.32 -34.51
N TRP A 382 21.61 -11.29 -35.78
CA TRP A 382 22.28 -11.92 -36.93
C TRP A 382 21.89 -13.38 -37.21
N LYS A 383 20.67 -13.57 -37.71
CA LYS A 383 20.37 -14.26 -38.99
C LYS A 383 18.86 -14.22 -39.24
N THR A 384 18.37 -13.04 -39.62
CA THR A 384 17.15 -12.91 -40.41
C THR A 384 17.49 -13.38 -41.83
N GLN A 385 17.73 -14.69 -41.98
CA GLN A 385 17.98 -15.28 -43.29
C GLN A 385 16.65 -15.81 -43.79
N LYS A 386 16.03 -15.02 -44.67
CA LYS A 386 15.03 -15.48 -45.65
C LYS A 386 15.31 -16.93 -46.03
N LEU A 387 14.42 -17.85 -45.70
CA LEU A 387 14.26 -19.09 -46.47
C LEU A 387 12.91 -19.76 -46.15
N LYS A 388 12.11 -19.84 -47.21
CA LYS A 388 11.05 -20.82 -47.50
C LYS A 388 9.62 -20.54 -47.01
N TYR A 389 9.05 -19.47 -47.58
CA TYR A 389 7.91 -19.70 -48.49
C TYR A 389 8.44 -20.47 -49.72
N ARG A 390 8.43 -21.80 -49.65
CA ARG A 390 8.51 -22.77 -50.77
C ARG A 390 8.69 -24.16 -50.16
N ASN A 391 7.57 -24.84 -49.89
CA ASN A 391 7.14 -25.94 -50.75
C ASN A 391 5.81 -26.51 -50.23
N LYS A 392 4.82 -26.46 -51.11
CA LYS A 392 3.69 -27.39 -51.15
C LYS A 392 4.22 -28.83 -51.18
N LYS A 393 3.60 -29.71 -50.41
CA LYS A 393 2.83 -30.82 -50.97
C LYS A 393 1.59 -30.99 -50.14
#